data_AF-V9H999-F1
#
_entry.id   AF-V9H999-F1
#
_cell.length_a   1.000
_cell.length_b   1.000
_cell.length_c   1.000
_cell.angle_alpha   90.00
_cell.angle_beta   90.00
_cell.angle_gamma   90.00
#
_symmetry.space_group_name_H-M   'P 1'
#
loop_
_entity.id
_entity.type
_entity.pdbx_description
1 polymer ?
#
loop_
_entity_poly.entity_id
_entity_poly.type
_entity_poly.pdbx_seq_one_letter_code
_entity_poly.pdbx_strand_id
1 'polypeptide(L)'
;MNWLNFLGKSKKAKSEPDNQQTKQLGSLKDAAGCLIMPKPKIANYREFLILGYDGNQRRIYASDEEVMFPDGCLITSKTDLNGVITHANESFVTMSGWQRQEIISQTHNVLRHPDMPSAVFEEMWATIKKGEKWHGYMKNLRKDSSFYWVYATVIPNIRHDVFMGYTSVRRKPSREKIIQAEQLYQTMLSEEKNQTDRLIRIN
;
A
#
# COMPACT_ATOMS: atom_id res chain seq x y z
N MET A 1 -8.18 -63.49 -39.46
CA MET A 1 -9.24 -63.01 -40.39
C MET A 1 -9.89 -61.78 -39.79
N ASN A 2 -10.21 -60.84 -40.66
CA ASN A 2 -10.38 -59.42 -40.41
C ASN A 2 -11.83 -59.02 -40.80
N TRP A 3 -12.25 -57.81 -40.42
CA TRP A 3 -13.34 -56.96 -41.01
C TRP A 3 -14.74 -56.86 -40.37
N LEU A 4 -14.95 -55.68 -39.74
CA LEU A 4 -16.03 -54.66 -39.90
C LEU A 4 -17.52 -55.06 -39.73
N ASN A 5 -18.47 -54.27 -39.20
CA ASN A 5 -18.69 -52.81 -39.07
C ASN A 5 -19.85 -52.57 -38.06
N PHE A 6 -19.91 -51.43 -37.35
CA PHE A 6 -21.00 -50.43 -37.50
C PHE A 6 -20.78 -49.17 -36.64
N LEU A 7 -21.21 -48.05 -37.22
CA LEU A 7 -20.92 -46.65 -36.87
C LEU A 7 -21.75 -46.10 -35.70
N GLY A 8 -21.13 -45.26 -34.86
CA GLY A 8 -21.80 -44.54 -33.77
C GLY A 8 -21.12 -43.22 -33.38
N LYS A 9 -21.30 -42.19 -34.21
CA LYS A 9 -21.33 -40.74 -33.90
C LYS A 9 -20.24 -40.14 -32.99
N SER A 10 -19.29 -39.45 -33.65
CA SER A 10 -18.71 -38.15 -33.32
C SER A 10 -19.21 -37.46 -32.02
N LYS A 11 -18.32 -37.30 -31.05
CA LYS A 11 -18.26 -36.11 -30.18
C LYS A 11 -16.87 -35.49 -30.29
N LYS A 12 -16.78 -34.41 -31.08
CA LYS A 12 -15.66 -33.47 -31.03
C LYS A 12 -15.56 -32.93 -29.60
N ALA A 13 -14.49 -33.28 -28.90
CA ALA A 13 -14.05 -32.53 -27.73
C ALA A 13 -13.73 -31.11 -28.23
N LYS A 14 -14.54 -30.13 -27.83
CA LYS A 14 -14.19 -28.72 -27.99
C LYS A 14 -13.06 -28.46 -27.00
N SER A 15 -11.84 -28.42 -27.52
CA SER A 15 -10.74 -27.71 -26.89
C SER A 15 -11.15 -26.25 -26.75
N GLU A 16 -11.47 -25.85 -25.52
CA GLU A 16 -11.61 -24.43 -25.19
C GLU A 16 -10.26 -23.75 -25.41
N PRO A 17 -10.21 -22.61 -26.13
CA PRO A 17 -8.98 -21.87 -26.27
C PRO A 17 -8.63 -21.22 -24.94
N ASP A 18 -7.41 -21.52 -24.51
CA ASP A 18 -6.62 -20.82 -23.51
C ASP A 18 -6.77 -19.30 -23.69
N ASN A 19 -7.65 -18.68 -22.89
CA ASN A 19 -7.83 -17.23 -22.91
C ASN A 19 -6.83 -16.59 -21.95
N GLN A 20 -5.54 -16.79 -22.23
CA GLN A 20 -4.48 -15.89 -21.81
C GLN A 20 -4.68 -14.55 -22.51
N GLN A 21 -5.47 -13.67 -21.89
CA GLN A 21 -5.30 -12.21 -21.96
C GLN A 21 -6.27 -11.55 -20.98
N THR A 22 -6.01 -11.70 -19.69
CA THR A 22 -6.27 -10.60 -18.76
C THR A 22 -5.40 -9.44 -19.20
N LYS A 23 -5.94 -8.56 -20.07
CA LYS A 23 -5.38 -7.22 -20.28
C LYS A 23 -5.27 -6.59 -18.90
N GLN A 24 -4.05 -6.52 -18.35
CA GLN A 24 -3.74 -5.65 -17.23
C GLN A 24 -4.10 -4.24 -17.71
N LEU A 25 -5.27 -3.72 -17.32
CA LEU A 25 -5.47 -2.28 -17.34
C LEU A 25 -4.37 -1.74 -16.42
N GLY A 26 -3.33 -1.15 -17.02
CA GLY A 26 -2.31 -0.44 -16.26
C GLY A 26 -3.00 0.55 -15.34
N SER A 27 -2.49 0.69 -14.11
CA SER A 27 -3.07 1.65 -13.17
C SER A 27 -3.18 3.03 -13.80
N LEU A 28 -4.36 3.63 -13.60
CA LEU A 28 -4.60 5.01 -14.02
C LEU A 28 -3.71 5.95 -13.20
N LYS A 29 -3.22 7.00 -13.84
CA LYS A 29 -2.47 8.08 -13.21
C LYS A 29 -3.21 9.40 -13.38
N ASP A 30 -3.08 10.27 -12.41
CA ASP A 30 -3.58 11.64 -12.52
C ASP A 30 -2.65 12.51 -13.40
N ALA A 31 -3.01 13.78 -13.60
CA ALA A 31 -2.22 14.72 -14.39
C ALA A 31 -0.82 14.98 -13.80
N ALA A 32 -0.61 14.67 -12.51
CA ALA A 32 0.68 14.75 -11.83
C ALA A 32 1.47 13.43 -11.89
N GLY A 33 0.96 12.41 -12.60
CA GLY A 33 1.62 11.11 -12.76
C GLY A 33 1.54 10.21 -11.52
N CYS A 34 0.70 10.54 -10.54
CA CYS A 34 0.49 9.74 -9.34
C CYS A 34 -0.58 8.66 -9.58
N LEU A 35 -0.40 7.49 -8.99
CA LEU A 35 -1.36 6.40 -9.06
C LEU A 35 -2.74 6.81 -8.53
N ILE A 36 -3.75 6.57 -9.34
CA ILE A 36 -5.15 6.67 -8.94
C ILE A 36 -5.57 5.34 -8.33
N MET A 37 -6.12 5.39 -7.12
CA MET A 37 -6.65 4.21 -6.46
C MET A 37 -7.89 3.71 -7.21
N PRO A 38 -7.94 2.43 -7.62
CA PRO A 38 -9.13 1.90 -8.29
C PRO A 38 -10.31 1.85 -7.32
N LYS A 39 -11.51 2.14 -7.83
CA LYS A 39 -12.74 1.98 -7.04
C LYS A 39 -12.94 0.49 -6.69
N PRO A 40 -13.18 0.15 -5.42
CA PRO A 40 -13.38 -1.23 -5.00
C PRO A 40 -14.62 -1.83 -5.65
N LYS A 41 -14.59 -3.15 -5.87
CA LYS A 41 -15.76 -3.95 -6.31
C LYS A 41 -16.49 -4.61 -5.13
N ILE A 42 -16.11 -4.28 -3.90
CA ILE A 42 -16.72 -4.77 -2.66
C ILE A 42 -17.80 -3.80 -2.18
N ALA A 43 -18.78 -4.30 -1.42
CA ALA A 43 -19.89 -3.48 -0.93
C ALA A 43 -19.50 -2.57 0.25
N ASN A 44 -18.59 -3.02 1.11
CA ASN A 44 -18.27 -2.35 2.37
C ASN A 44 -16.89 -1.67 2.29
N TYR A 45 -16.87 -0.42 1.86
CA TYR A 45 -15.67 0.43 1.91
C TYR A 45 -16.04 1.85 2.35
N ARG A 46 -15.08 2.54 2.95
CA ARG A 46 -15.11 3.96 3.27
C ARG A 46 -14.37 4.73 2.18
N GLU A 47 -14.91 5.87 1.78
CA GLU A 47 -14.32 6.78 0.80
C GLU A 47 -13.70 7.99 1.50
N PHE A 48 -12.51 8.38 1.07
CA PHE A 48 -11.80 9.53 1.64
C PHE A 48 -11.26 10.42 0.53
N LEU A 49 -11.22 11.73 0.81
CA LEU A 49 -10.44 12.69 0.05
C LEU A 49 -9.21 13.04 0.87
N ILE A 50 -8.03 12.68 0.37
CA ILE A 50 -6.75 12.99 1.01
C ILE A 50 -6.01 14.06 0.22
N LEU A 51 -5.25 14.91 0.92
CA LEU A 51 -4.32 15.83 0.28
C LEU A 51 -3.00 15.10 -0.01
N GLY A 52 -2.59 15.10 -1.27
CA GLY A 52 -1.29 14.62 -1.70
C GLY A 52 -0.14 15.52 -1.26
N TYR A 53 1.08 14.97 -1.29
CA TYR A 53 2.30 15.75 -1.02
C TYR A 53 2.57 16.84 -2.07
N ASP A 54 1.97 16.70 -3.25
CA ASP A 54 2.01 17.66 -4.36
C ASP A 54 0.89 18.71 -4.27
N GLY A 55 0.10 18.71 -3.18
CA GLY A 55 -1.02 19.63 -2.97
C GLY A 55 -2.31 19.24 -3.69
N ASN A 56 -2.33 18.12 -4.42
CA ASN A 56 -3.53 17.67 -5.14
C ASN A 56 -4.40 16.77 -4.26
N GLN A 57 -5.71 16.99 -4.29
CA GLN A 57 -6.66 16.09 -3.62
C GLN A 57 -6.80 14.78 -4.40
N ARG A 58 -6.78 13.67 -3.68
CA ARG A 58 -6.96 12.33 -4.24
C ARG A 58 -8.04 11.57 -3.50
N ARG A 59 -8.84 10.84 -4.26
CA ARG A 59 -9.82 9.91 -3.72
C ARG A 59 -9.15 8.58 -3.43
N ILE A 60 -9.32 8.09 -2.21
CA ILE A 60 -8.89 6.75 -1.80
C ILE A 60 -10.08 6.02 -1.20
N TYR A 61 -9.94 4.70 -1.14
CA TYR A 61 -10.95 3.80 -0.62
C TYR A 61 -10.29 2.83 0.35
N ALA A 62 -10.87 2.66 1.53
CA ALA A 62 -10.38 1.71 2.52
C ALA A 62 -11.52 0.85 3.05
N SER A 63 -11.27 -0.44 3.19
CA SER A 63 -12.13 -1.43 3.81
C SER A 63 -11.51 -1.88 5.13
N ASP A 64 -12.29 -2.60 5.94
CA ASP A 64 -11.81 -3.16 7.20
C ASP A 64 -11.27 -4.59 7.04
N GLU A 65 -11.02 -5.03 5.80
CA GLU A 65 -10.41 -6.32 5.51
C GLU A 65 -8.88 -6.26 5.75
N GLU A 66 -8.39 -7.04 6.71
CA GLU A 66 -6.95 -7.19 6.97
C GLU A 66 -6.36 -8.35 6.14
N VAL A 67 -5.27 -8.08 5.43
CA VAL A 67 -4.38 -9.09 4.89
C VAL A 67 -3.25 -9.35 5.88
N MET A 68 -3.25 -10.57 6.42
CA MET A 68 -2.28 -10.99 7.41
C MET A 68 -0.86 -10.99 6.84
N PHE A 69 0.07 -10.41 7.60
CA PHE A 69 1.48 -10.45 7.25
C PHE A 69 2.00 -11.91 7.34
N PRO A 70 2.54 -12.47 6.24
CA PRO A 70 2.96 -13.87 6.18
C PRO A 70 4.21 -14.15 7.03
N ASP A 71 4.28 -15.34 7.61
CA ASP A 71 5.45 -15.78 8.37
C ASP A 71 6.70 -15.93 7.49
N GLY A 72 7.87 -15.69 8.07
CA GLY A 72 9.16 -15.79 7.37
C GLY A 72 9.40 -14.71 6.31
N CYS A 73 8.48 -13.76 6.13
CA CYS A 73 8.62 -12.70 5.14
C CYS A 73 9.22 -11.42 5.73
N LEU A 74 9.90 -10.65 4.88
CA LEU A 74 10.44 -9.34 5.21
C LEU A 74 10.14 -8.39 4.06
N ILE A 75 9.46 -7.28 4.34
CA ILE A 75 9.25 -6.23 3.34
C ILE A 75 10.47 -5.32 3.35
N THR A 76 11.03 -5.04 2.18
CA THR A 76 12.10 -4.05 2.03
C THR A 76 11.80 -3.11 0.87
N SER A 77 12.05 -1.82 1.08
CA SER A 77 12.00 -0.81 0.04
C SER A 77 13.07 0.24 0.24
N LYS A 78 13.43 0.92 -0.86
CA LYS A 78 14.28 2.11 -0.84
C LYS A 78 13.56 3.26 -1.52
N THR A 79 13.84 4.46 -1.05
CA THR A 79 13.38 5.69 -1.68
C THR A 79 14.53 6.66 -1.92
N ASP A 80 14.29 7.63 -2.79
CA ASP A 80 15.09 8.86 -2.83
C ASP A 80 14.76 9.78 -1.64
N LEU A 81 15.31 11.00 -1.65
CA LEU A 81 15.09 12.02 -0.62
C LEU A 81 13.67 12.58 -0.60
N ASN A 82 12.93 12.47 -1.70
CA ASN A 82 11.55 12.92 -1.82
C ASN A 82 10.55 11.81 -1.45
N GLY A 83 11.04 10.64 -1.02
CA GLY A 83 10.20 9.49 -0.68
C GLY A 83 9.66 8.74 -1.90
N VAL A 84 10.21 8.97 -3.09
CA VAL A 84 9.89 8.22 -4.32
C VAL A 84 10.54 6.85 -4.24
N ILE A 85 9.76 5.79 -4.43
CA ILE A 85 10.21 4.41 -4.34
C ILE A 85 11.14 4.09 -5.52
N THR A 86 12.39 3.76 -5.21
CA THR A 86 13.42 3.36 -6.17
C THR A 86 13.64 1.86 -6.19
N HIS A 87 13.22 1.16 -5.13
CA HIS A 87 13.31 -0.29 -5.01
C HIS A 87 12.21 -0.84 -4.12
N ALA A 88 11.67 -2.00 -4.48
CA ALA A 88 10.70 -2.76 -3.70
C ALA A 88 10.92 -4.26 -3.95
N ASN A 89 11.06 -5.05 -2.88
CA ASN A 89 11.20 -6.50 -3.00
C ASN A 89 9.85 -7.20 -3.30
N GLU A 90 9.87 -8.51 -3.54
CA GLU A 90 8.65 -9.27 -3.86
C GLU A 90 7.60 -9.23 -2.75
N SER A 91 8.01 -9.25 -1.47
CA SER A 91 7.09 -9.13 -0.35
C SER A 91 6.38 -7.77 -0.34
N PHE A 92 7.08 -6.67 -0.68
CA PHE A 92 6.45 -5.35 -0.82
C PHE A 92 5.36 -5.38 -1.88
N VAL A 93 5.69 -5.86 -3.08
CA VAL A 93 4.78 -5.90 -4.23
C VAL A 93 3.54 -6.73 -3.88
N THR A 94 3.76 -7.95 -3.38
CA THR A 94 2.69 -8.86 -2.96
C THR A 94 1.78 -8.25 -1.89
N MET A 95 2.37 -7.75 -0.79
CA MET A 95 1.58 -7.21 0.32
C MET A 95 0.86 -5.92 -0.06
N SER A 96 1.45 -5.07 -0.89
CA SER A 96 0.82 -3.82 -1.32
C SER A 96 -0.34 -4.01 -2.31
N GLY A 97 -0.40 -5.16 -3.00
CA GLY A 97 -1.36 -5.41 -4.08
C GLY A 97 -1.10 -4.61 -5.37
N TRP A 98 -0.04 -3.79 -5.40
CA TRP A 98 0.39 -3.06 -6.59
C TRP A 98 1.36 -3.91 -7.42
N GLN A 99 1.32 -3.75 -8.74
CA GLN A 99 2.34 -4.34 -9.60
C GLN A 99 3.65 -3.54 -9.46
N ARG A 100 4.78 -4.22 -9.65
CA ARG A 100 6.11 -3.61 -9.54
C ARG A 100 6.25 -2.38 -10.45
N GLN A 101 5.82 -2.51 -11.70
CA GLN A 101 5.93 -1.44 -12.70
C GLN A 101 5.04 -0.23 -12.36
N GLU A 102 4.01 -0.44 -11.54
CA GLU A 102 3.12 0.64 -11.08
C GLU A 102 3.74 1.38 -9.89
N ILE A 103 4.32 0.64 -8.95
CA ILE A 103 4.72 1.15 -7.63
C ILE A 103 6.13 1.77 -7.61
N ILE A 104 7.00 1.35 -8.52
CA ILE A 104 8.29 2.00 -8.73
C ILE A 104 8.04 3.41 -9.29
N SER A 105 8.85 4.38 -8.86
CA SER A 105 8.72 5.80 -9.20
C SER A 105 7.45 6.47 -8.63
N GLN A 106 6.78 5.84 -7.68
CA GLN A 106 5.67 6.44 -6.93
C GLN A 106 6.13 6.81 -5.53
N THR A 107 5.53 7.83 -4.93
CA THR A 107 5.83 8.16 -3.55
C THR A 107 5.26 7.12 -2.60
N HIS A 108 5.96 6.90 -1.49
CA HIS A 108 5.55 5.94 -0.47
C HIS A 108 4.16 6.23 0.13
N ASN A 109 3.66 7.47 -0.02
CA ASN A 109 2.34 7.90 0.44
C ASN A 109 1.18 7.14 -0.23
N VAL A 110 1.39 6.46 -1.35
CA VAL A 110 0.37 5.59 -1.98
C VAL A 110 -0.11 4.46 -1.05
N LEU A 111 0.69 4.09 -0.05
CA LEU A 111 0.33 3.08 0.96
C LEU A 111 -0.29 3.71 2.22
N ARG A 112 -0.47 5.03 2.27
CA ARG A 112 -0.98 5.69 3.47
C ARG A 112 -2.44 5.30 3.70
N HIS A 113 -2.68 4.68 4.85
CA HIS A 113 -4.02 4.37 5.30
C HIS A 113 -4.67 5.59 5.97
N PRO A 114 -5.98 5.87 5.77
CA PRO A 114 -6.67 7.00 6.39
C PRO A 114 -6.73 6.92 7.92
N ASP A 115 -6.75 5.70 8.47
CA ASP A 115 -6.67 5.48 9.93
C ASP A 115 -5.23 5.66 10.52
N MET A 116 -4.27 6.18 9.75
CA MET A 116 -2.95 6.54 10.29
C MET A 116 -2.87 8.05 10.56
N PRO A 117 -2.67 8.48 11.83
CA PRO A 117 -2.55 9.89 12.19
C PRO A 117 -1.40 10.56 11.44
N SER A 118 -1.59 11.82 11.06
CA SER A 118 -0.54 12.62 10.41
C SER A 118 0.69 12.80 11.31
N ALA A 119 0.48 12.98 12.61
CA ALA A 119 1.56 13.18 13.58
C ALA A 119 2.56 12.01 13.64
N VAL A 120 2.13 10.77 13.35
CA VAL A 120 3.04 9.60 13.27
C VAL A 120 4.04 9.77 12.12
N PHE A 121 3.57 10.27 10.96
CA PHE A 121 4.45 10.52 9.83
C PHE A 121 5.34 11.75 10.05
N GLU A 122 4.83 12.78 10.71
CA GLU A 122 5.61 13.97 11.07
C GLU A 122 6.79 13.60 11.96
N GLU A 123 6.56 12.80 13.01
CA GLU A 123 7.62 12.32 13.90
C GLU A 123 8.61 11.43 13.13
N MET A 124 8.12 10.49 12.30
CA MET A 124 8.99 9.69 11.43
C MET A 124 9.91 10.56 10.57
N TRP A 125 9.37 11.57 9.88
CA TRP A 125 10.14 12.47 9.03
C TRP A 125 11.12 13.32 9.84
N ALA A 126 10.71 13.83 11.00
CA ALA A 126 11.58 14.60 11.88
C ALA A 126 12.77 13.77 12.37
N THR A 127 12.56 12.49 12.67
CA THR A 127 13.58 11.55 13.13
C THR A 127 14.55 11.20 11.99
N ILE A 128 14.06 10.73 10.84
CA ILE A 128 14.96 10.28 9.76
C ILE A 128 15.70 11.42 9.06
N LYS A 129 15.18 12.65 9.09
CA LYS A 129 15.89 13.84 8.58
C LYS A 129 17.05 14.27 9.49
N LYS A 130 17.07 13.86 10.77
CA LYS A 130 18.21 14.06 11.69
C LYS A 130 19.32 13.01 11.51
N GLY A 131 19.13 12.04 10.61
CA GLY A 131 20.06 10.92 10.47
C GLY A 131 19.79 9.76 11.43
N GLU A 132 18.68 9.83 12.18
CA GLU A 132 18.29 8.82 13.17
C GLU A 132 17.39 7.74 12.57
N LYS A 133 17.33 6.57 13.20
CA LYS A 133 16.45 5.47 12.78
C LYS A 133 15.09 5.64 13.43
N TRP A 134 14.03 5.53 12.63
CA TRP A 134 12.66 5.53 13.12
C TRP A 134 12.09 4.11 13.19
N HIS A 135 11.25 3.84 14.18
CA HIS A 135 10.52 2.57 14.30
C HIS A 135 9.07 2.80 14.72
N GLY A 136 8.14 2.02 14.17
CA GLY A 136 6.74 2.13 14.57
C GLY A 136 5.84 1.09 13.92
N TYR A 137 4.63 0.97 14.45
CA TYR A 137 3.57 0.18 13.86
C TYR A 137 2.88 1.02 12.78
N MET A 138 2.62 0.44 11.61
CA MET A 138 1.92 1.14 10.54
C MET A 138 0.84 0.25 9.95
N LYS A 139 -0.34 0.83 9.75
CA LYS A 139 -1.43 0.29 8.93
C LYS A 139 -1.22 0.82 7.51
N ASN A 140 -0.99 -0.08 6.56
CA ASN A 140 -0.75 0.26 5.16
C ASN A 140 -1.96 -0.12 4.31
N LEU A 141 -2.33 0.77 3.39
CA LEU A 141 -3.40 0.57 2.42
C LEU A 141 -2.91 -0.26 1.22
N ARG A 142 -3.71 -1.23 0.79
CA ARG A 142 -3.47 -2.04 -0.42
C ARG A 142 -4.21 -1.47 -1.62
N LYS A 143 -3.78 -1.81 -2.83
CA LYS A 143 -4.42 -1.40 -4.09
C LYS A 143 -5.91 -1.77 -4.15
N ASP A 144 -6.29 -2.91 -3.56
CA ASP A 144 -7.65 -3.43 -3.52
C ASP A 144 -8.49 -2.90 -2.33
N SER A 145 -7.99 -1.87 -1.64
CA SER A 145 -8.62 -1.21 -0.49
C SER A 145 -8.67 -2.00 0.81
N SER A 146 -8.16 -3.22 0.85
CA SER A 146 -7.84 -3.88 2.12
C SER A 146 -6.58 -3.24 2.75
N PHE A 147 -6.21 -3.66 3.95
CA PHE A 147 -5.02 -3.15 4.64
C PHE A 147 -4.13 -4.26 5.16
N TYR A 148 -2.91 -3.91 5.58
CA TYR A 148 -2.04 -4.81 6.33
C TYR A 148 -1.24 -4.03 7.37
N TRP A 149 -0.99 -4.67 8.50
CA TRP A 149 -0.12 -4.10 9.55
C TRP A 149 1.33 -4.53 9.37
N VAL A 150 2.23 -3.63 9.78
CA VAL A 150 3.66 -3.88 9.84
C VAL A 150 4.27 -3.29 11.11
N TYR A 151 5.38 -3.87 11.56
CA TYR A 151 6.34 -3.13 12.37
C TYR A 151 7.48 -2.69 11.45
N ALA A 152 7.59 -1.39 11.24
CA ALA A 152 8.52 -0.78 10.30
C ALA A 152 9.74 -0.20 11.02
N THR A 153 10.88 -0.27 10.35
CA THR A 153 12.11 0.43 10.67
C THR A 153 12.50 1.23 9.44
N VAL A 154 12.70 2.55 9.59
CA VAL A 154 13.12 3.45 8.51
C VAL A 154 14.48 4.02 8.86
N ILE A 155 15.41 3.90 7.93
CA ILE A 155 16.82 4.22 8.11
C ILE A 155 17.25 5.20 7.02
N PRO A 156 17.84 6.35 7.36
CA PRO A 156 18.45 7.22 6.37
C PRO A 156 19.71 6.57 5.79
N ASN A 157 19.84 6.61 4.47
CA ASN A 157 21.01 6.15 3.76
C ASN A 157 21.99 7.33 3.63
N ILE A 158 23.09 7.31 4.37
CA ILE A 158 24.10 8.38 4.37
C ILE A 158 25.40 7.85 3.79
N ARG A 159 26.02 8.59 2.85
CA ARG A 159 27.32 8.28 2.26
C ARG A 159 28.19 9.54 2.21
N HIS A 160 29.39 9.50 2.79
CA HIS A 160 30.28 10.66 2.90
C HIS A 160 29.55 11.91 3.44
N ASP A 161 28.78 11.73 4.52
CA ASP A 161 27.97 12.79 5.16
C ASP A 161 26.86 13.39 4.28
N VAL A 162 26.57 12.79 3.13
CA VAL A 162 25.47 13.19 2.24
C VAL A 162 24.32 12.19 2.35
N PHE A 163 23.10 12.71 2.57
CA PHE A 163 21.88 11.91 2.52
C PHE A 163 21.57 11.49 1.08
N MET A 164 21.36 10.18 0.88
CA MET A 164 21.09 9.59 -0.43
C MET A 164 19.63 9.16 -0.61
N GLY A 165 18.87 9.08 0.48
CA GLY A 165 17.50 8.56 0.50
C GLY A 165 17.24 7.74 1.76
N TYR A 166 16.24 6.86 1.71
CA TYR A 166 15.81 6.09 2.88
C TYR A 166 15.65 4.61 2.55
N THR A 167 15.90 3.74 3.51
CA THR A 167 15.60 2.30 3.44
C THR A 167 14.57 1.96 4.51
N SER A 168 13.51 1.25 4.12
CA SER A 168 12.52 0.72 5.04
C SER A 168 12.61 -0.80 5.10
N VAL A 169 12.65 -1.35 6.30
CA VAL A 169 12.55 -2.79 6.57
C VAL A 169 11.31 -3.02 7.43
N ARG A 170 10.49 -4.01 7.10
CA ARG A 170 9.26 -4.29 7.83
C ARG A 170 9.07 -5.77 8.06
N ARG A 171 8.68 -6.08 9.29
CA ARG A 171 8.45 -7.44 9.77
C ARG A 171 7.01 -7.61 10.24
N LYS A 172 6.65 -8.87 10.45
CA LYS A 172 5.40 -9.26 11.07
C LYS A 172 5.22 -8.52 12.42
N PRO A 173 4.14 -7.76 12.59
CA PRO A 173 3.85 -7.06 13.84
C PRO A 173 3.31 -8.03 14.90
N SER A 174 3.51 -7.70 16.18
CA SER A 174 2.80 -8.38 17.28
C SER A 174 1.32 -7.99 17.28
N ARG A 175 0.42 -8.97 17.43
CA ARG A 175 -1.04 -8.73 17.51
C ARG A 175 -1.42 -7.87 18.72
N GLU A 176 -0.80 -8.13 19.86
CA GLU A 176 -1.03 -7.35 21.08
C GLU A 176 -0.64 -5.87 20.88
N LYS A 177 0.49 -5.64 20.20
CA LYS A 177 0.98 -4.29 19.93
C LYS A 177 0.19 -3.57 18.85
N ILE A 178 -0.40 -4.29 17.89
CA ILE A 178 -1.36 -3.70 16.94
C ILE A 178 -2.56 -3.15 17.69
N ILE A 179 -3.15 -3.90 18.63
CA ILE A 179 -4.31 -3.44 19.41
C ILE A 179 -3.98 -2.16 20.19
N GLN A 180 -2.81 -2.13 20.84
CA GLN A 180 -2.33 -0.94 21.55
C GLN A 180 -2.11 0.25 20.60
N ALA A 181 -1.49 0.02 19.43
CA ALA A 181 -1.25 1.06 18.44
C ALA A 181 -2.55 1.60 17.85
N GLU A 182 -3.52 0.74 17.55
CA GLU A 182 -4.82 1.12 17.01
C GLU A 182 -5.61 2.00 17.99
N GLN A 183 -5.63 1.64 19.27
CA GLN A 183 -6.26 2.48 20.32
C GLN A 183 -5.60 3.86 20.39
N LEU A 184 -4.26 3.91 20.41
CA LEU A 184 -3.52 5.17 20.42
C LEU A 184 -3.84 6.02 19.18
N TYR A 185 -3.85 5.41 17.99
CA TYR A 185 -4.09 6.11 16.74
C TYR A 185 -5.52 6.64 16.63
N GLN A 186 -6.51 5.93 17.18
CA GLN A 186 -7.87 6.44 17.29
C GLN A 186 -7.94 7.71 18.16
N THR A 187 -7.23 7.73 19.30
CA THR A 187 -7.13 8.93 20.14
C THR A 187 -6.48 10.09 19.39
N MET A 188 -5.33 9.84 18.75
CA MET A 188 -4.62 10.88 17.98
C MET A 188 -5.46 11.45 16.84
N LEU A 189 -6.17 10.60 16.07
CA LEU A 189 -7.06 11.05 14.99
C LEU A 189 -8.22 11.92 15.52
N SER A 190 -8.77 11.56 16.68
CA SER A 190 -9.81 12.37 17.33
C SER A 190 -9.28 13.74 17.73
N GLU A 191 -8.04 13.82 18.23
CA GLU A 191 -7.38 15.07 18.59
C GLU A 191 -7.08 15.94 17.36
N GLU A 192 -6.54 15.36 16.29
CA GLU A 192 -6.27 16.04 15.01
C GLU A 192 -7.56 16.66 14.43
N LYS A 193 -8.67 15.91 14.47
CA LYS A 193 -9.97 16.41 14.02
C LYS A 193 -10.47 17.56 14.89
N ASN A 194 -10.40 17.42 16.22
CA ASN A 194 -10.82 18.47 17.14
C ASN A 194 -10.01 19.76 16.97
N GLN A 195 -8.71 19.67 16.70
CA GLN A 195 -7.87 20.82 16.42
C GLN A 195 -8.27 21.50 15.10
N THR A 196 -8.52 20.72 14.05
CA THR A 196 -8.98 21.23 12.75
C THR A 196 -10.32 21.96 12.88
N ASP A 197 -11.29 21.37 13.58
CA ASP A 197 -12.62 21.95 13.79
C ASP A 197 -12.55 23.26 14.59
N ARG A 198 -11.62 23.37 15.55
CA ARG A 198 -11.38 24.62 16.30
C ARG A 198 -10.83 25.73 15.43
N LEU A 199 -9.90 25.42 14.52
CA LEU A 199 -9.30 26.41 13.62
C LEU A 199 -10.31 26.94 12.59
N ILE A 200 -11.25 26.10 12.12
CA ILE A 200 -12.29 26.51 11.18
C ILE A 200 -13.32 27.44 11.84
N ARG A 201 -13.66 27.22 13.12
CA ARG A 201 -14.70 27.99 13.84
C ARG A 201 -14.30 29.41 14.25
N ILE A 202 -13.02 29.78 14.09
CA ILE A 202 -12.49 31.10 14.50
C ILE A 202 -12.48 32.10 13.32
N ASN A 203 -12.86 31.66 12.11
CA ASN A 203 -13.06 32.51 10.93
C ASN A 203 -14.55 32.75 10.66
#